data_AF-A0A954QAB2-F1
#
_entry.id   AF-A0A954QAB2-F1
#
_cell.length_a   1.000
_cell.length_b   1.000
_cell.length_c   1.000
_cell.angle_alpha   90.00
_cell.angle_beta   90.00
_cell.angle_gamma   90.00
#
_symmetry.space_group_name_H-M   'P 1'
#
loop_
_entity.id
_entity.type
_entity.pdbx_description
1 polymer ?
#
loop_
_entity_poly.entity_id
_entity_poly.type
_entity_poly.pdbx_seq_one_letter_code
_entity_poly.pdbx_strand_id
1 'polypeptide(L)'
;MPTPILSRRQLLARSGAGAGLLGLTSLLDGEGMLHAASSTSPLDPLAPRSPHFEPKAKAVIWLFINGGPSHVDTWDYKPELEKSDGKELEGFDKFTGFFSGSVGPLMKSPFKFAKHGESGKWVSDIFP
;
A
#
# COMPACT_ATOMS: atom_id res chain seq x y z
N MET A 1 35.57 63.15 -4.26
CA MET A 1 34.20 62.72 -4.65
C MET A 1 33.97 61.34 -4.07
N PRO A 2 32.95 61.10 -3.21
CA PRO A 2 32.67 59.76 -2.72
C PRO A 2 32.22 58.89 -3.90
N THR A 3 32.82 57.71 -4.05
CA THR A 3 32.41 56.72 -5.04
C THR A 3 31.06 56.13 -4.66
N PRO A 4 30.09 56.03 -5.59
CA PRO A 4 28.79 55.44 -5.28
C PRO A 4 28.96 53.95 -4.92
N ILE A 5 28.36 53.56 -3.81
CA ILE A 5 28.45 52.22 -3.19
C ILE A 5 27.88 51.13 -4.14
N LEU A 6 27.01 51.52 -5.07
CA LEU A 6 26.41 50.67 -6.09
C LEU A 6 26.35 51.40 -7.43
N SER A 7 26.78 50.73 -8.50
CA SER A 7 26.58 51.21 -9.86
C SER A 7 25.13 50.99 -10.31
N ARG A 8 24.65 51.81 -11.26
CA ARG A 8 23.31 51.66 -11.87
C ARG A 8 23.07 50.25 -12.42
N ARG A 9 24.11 49.64 -13.00
CA ARG A 9 24.08 48.25 -13.50
C ARG A 9 23.87 47.25 -12.37
N GLN A 10 24.58 47.39 -11.25
CA GLN A 10 24.41 46.52 -10.08
C GLN A 10 23.03 46.69 -9.44
N LEU A 11 22.51 47.92 -9.39
CA LEU A 11 21.16 48.19 -8.90
C LEU A 11 20.12 47.48 -9.78
N LEU A 12 20.17 47.69 -11.10
CA LEU A 12 19.23 47.07 -12.05
C LEU A 12 19.33 45.53 -12.03
N ALA A 13 20.55 44.98 -11.96
CA ALA A 13 20.76 43.54 -11.89
C ALA A 13 20.18 42.92 -10.61
N ARG A 14 20.37 43.56 -9.44
CA ARG A 14 19.88 43.05 -8.15
C ARG A 14 18.36 43.22 -8.02
N SER A 15 17.79 44.33 -8.49
CA SER A 15 16.34 44.56 -8.46
C SER A 15 15.58 43.63 -9.42
N GLY A 16 16.11 43.39 -10.63
CA GLY A 16 15.48 42.50 -11.60
C GLY A 16 15.54 41.02 -11.18
N ALA A 17 16.70 40.55 -10.73
CA ALA A 17 16.87 39.17 -10.28
C ALA A 17 16.09 38.89 -8.98
N GLY A 18 16.03 39.86 -8.05
CA GLY A 18 15.31 39.70 -6.77
C GLY A 18 13.80 39.56 -6.94
N ALA A 19 13.18 40.32 -7.86
CA ALA A 19 11.74 40.20 -8.14
C ALA A 19 11.38 38.86 -8.80
N GLY A 20 12.23 38.37 -9.72
CA GLY A 20 12.04 37.06 -10.35
C GLY A 20 12.13 35.90 -9.35
N LEU A 21 12.98 36.01 -8.34
CA LEU A 21 13.09 35.04 -7.25
C LEU A 21 11.79 34.87 -6.45
N LEU A 22 11.01 35.94 -6.24
CA LEU A 22 9.70 35.85 -5.56
C LEU A 22 8.68 35.01 -6.36
N GLY A 23 8.65 35.21 -7.68
CA GLY A 23 7.84 34.39 -8.57
C GLY A 23 8.27 32.92 -8.57
N LEU A 24 9.58 32.67 -8.65
CA LEU A 24 10.15 31.33 -8.58
C LEU A 24 9.83 30.64 -7.25
N THR A 25 9.91 31.34 -6.11
CA THR A 25 9.53 30.77 -4.82
C THR A 25 8.06 30.36 -4.77
N SER A 26 7.17 31.13 -5.39
CA SER A 26 5.74 30.79 -5.47
C SER A 26 5.49 29.55 -6.35
N LEU A 27 6.23 29.40 -7.44
CA LEU A 27 6.12 28.22 -8.31
C LEU A 27 6.66 26.96 -7.63
N LEU A 28 7.83 27.05 -6.97
CA LEU A 28 8.43 25.95 -6.23
C LEU A 28 7.59 25.52 -5.03
N ASP A 29 6.86 26.43 -4.39
CA ASP A 29 5.90 26.09 -3.33
C ASP A 29 4.69 25.33 -3.87
N GLY A 30 4.12 25.79 -5.01
CA GLY A 30 3.03 25.09 -5.70
C GLY A 30 3.41 23.70 -6.21
N GLU A 31 4.66 23.47 -6.58
CA GLU A 31 5.20 22.17 -6.98
C GLU A 31 5.72 21.33 -5.78
N GLY A 32 5.60 21.82 -4.55
CA GLY A 32 6.04 21.12 -3.34
C GLY A 32 7.57 20.98 -3.21
N MET A 33 8.34 21.70 -4.02
CA MET A 33 9.81 21.66 -4.06
C MET A 33 10.48 22.60 -3.04
N LEU A 34 9.71 23.49 -2.39
CA LEU A 34 10.21 24.43 -1.40
C LEU A 34 10.35 23.82 0.01
N HIS A 35 9.73 22.67 0.26
CA HIS A 35 9.87 21.96 1.54
C HIS A 35 11.19 21.19 1.58
N ALA A 36 12.12 21.63 2.43
CA ALA A 36 13.07 20.68 3.01
C ALA A 36 12.23 19.61 3.72
N ALA A 37 12.48 18.33 3.44
CA ALA A 37 11.75 17.20 4.01
C ALA A 37 11.71 17.26 5.54
N SER A 38 10.75 17.99 6.10
CA SER A 38 10.51 18.08 7.52
C SER A 38 9.44 17.06 7.82
N SER A 39 9.91 15.88 8.22
CA SER A 39 9.10 14.81 8.73
C SER A 39 8.19 15.33 9.85
N THR A 40 6.91 14.96 9.76
CA THR A 40 5.89 14.98 10.81
C THR A 40 5.44 16.36 11.31
N SER A 41 4.42 16.92 10.68
CA SER A 41 3.47 17.80 11.37
C SER A 41 2.48 16.92 12.16
N PRO A 42 2.29 17.13 13.48
CA PRO A 42 1.28 16.41 14.27
C PRO A 42 -0.17 16.66 13.84
N LEU A 43 -0.40 17.61 12.93
CA LEU A 43 -1.71 18.14 12.57
C LEU A 43 -2.35 17.45 11.37
N ASP A 44 -1.60 16.61 10.63
CA ASP A 44 -2.13 15.89 9.47
C ASP A 44 -2.04 14.37 9.69
N PRO A 45 -3.15 13.71 10.08
CA PRO A 45 -3.17 12.26 10.30
C PRO A 45 -2.98 11.45 9.02
N LEU A 46 -3.10 12.06 7.84
CA LEU A 46 -2.92 11.43 6.53
C LEU A 46 -1.53 11.67 5.93
N ALA A 47 -0.68 12.46 6.60
CA ALA A 47 0.67 12.71 6.13
C ALA A 47 1.48 11.41 6.06
N PRO A 48 2.26 11.19 4.98
CA PRO A 48 3.15 10.04 4.86
C PRO A 48 4.11 9.95 6.05
N ARG A 49 4.17 8.77 6.69
CA ARG A 49 5.08 8.52 7.81
C ARG A 49 6.32 7.78 7.33
N SER A 50 7.47 8.15 7.89
CA SER A 50 8.70 7.41 7.66
C SER A 50 8.57 6.00 8.28
N PRO A 51 8.91 4.93 7.55
CA PRO A 51 8.86 3.57 8.09
C PRO A 51 9.93 3.39 9.18
N HIS A 52 9.69 2.48 10.13
CA HIS A 52 10.66 2.15 11.17
C HIS A 52 11.93 1.46 10.62
N PHE A 53 11.85 0.88 9.43
CA PHE A 53 12.96 0.18 8.76
C PHE A 53 13.02 0.58 7.28
N GLU A 54 14.21 0.45 6.69
CA GLU A 54 14.38 0.67 5.26
C GLU A 54 13.53 -0.35 4.46
N PRO A 55 12.65 0.10 3.54
CA PRO A 55 11.80 -0.79 2.78
C PRO A 55 12.65 -1.63 1.81
N LYS A 56 12.67 -2.95 2.03
CA LYS A 56 13.37 -3.90 1.14
C LYS A 56 12.55 -4.29 -0.09
N ALA A 57 11.23 -4.23 0.02
CA ALA A 57 10.31 -4.57 -1.07
C ALA A 57 10.26 -3.43 -2.08
N LYS A 58 10.56 -3.73 -3.35
CA LYS A 58 10.55 -2.74 -4.44
C LYS A 58 9.19 -2.64 -5.16
N ALA A 59 8.37 -3.68 -5.07
CA ALA A 59 7.06 -3.75 -5.71
C ALA A 59 6.11 -4.63 -4.90
N VAL A 60 4.81 -4.31 -4.94
CA VAL A 60 3.72 -5.14 -4.44
C VAL A 60 2.88 -5.55 -5.65
N ILE A 61 2.85 -6.85 -5.94
CA ILE A 61 2.04 -7.40 -7.03
C ILE A 61 0.78 -7.99 -6.42
N TRP A 62 -0.37 -7.38 -6.71
CA TRP A 62 -1.67 -7.90 -6.29
C TRP A 62 -2.38 -8.51 -7.49
N LEU A 63 -2.63 -9.81 -7.44
CA LEU A 63 -3.31 -10.55 -8.50
C LEU A 63 -4.76 -10.83 -8.09
N PHE A 64 -5.72 -10.39 -8.92
CA PHE A 64 -7.13 -10.76 -8.79
C PHE A 64 -7.47 -11.77 -9.88
N ILE A 65 -7.56 -13.04 -9.52
CA ILE A 65 -7.77 -14.14 -10.46
C ILE A 65 -9.16 -14.72 -10.22
N ASN A 66 -10.12 -14.34 -11.06
CA ASN A 66 -11.45 -14.96 -11.04
C ASN A 66 -11.35 -16.40 -11.59
N GLY A 67 -11.87 -17.38 -10.86
CA GLY A 67 -11.72 -18.81 -11.20
C GLY A 67 -10.33 -19.38 -10.92
N GLY A 68 -9.45 -18.62 -10.26
CA GLY A 68 -8.16 -19.14 -9.79
C GLY A 68 -8.34 -20.19 -8.69
N PRO A 69 -7.31 -21.01 -8.43
CA PRO A 69 -7.38 -21.99 -7.36
C PRO A 69 -7.51 -21.27 -6.02
N SER A 70 -8.47 -21.73 -5.23
CA SER A 70 -8.78 -21.18 -3.91
C SER A 70 -7.62 -21.38 -2.95
N HIS A 71 -7.31 -20.37 -2.13
CA HIS A 71 -6.19 -20.43 -1.19
C HIS A 71 -6.36 -21.54 -0.13
N VAL A 72 -7.60 -21.71 0.36
CA VAL A 72 -7.96 -22.78 1.32
C VAL A 72 -7.93 -24.17 0.69
N ASP A 73 -7.90 -24.26 -0.64
CA ASP A 73 -7.83 -25.52 -1.39
C ASP A 73 -6.42 -25.84 -1.90
N THR A 74 -5.41 -25.02 -1.59
CA THR A 74 -4.06 -25.14 -2.15
C THR A 74 -2.97 -25.36 -1.11
N TRP A 75 -2.70 -24.36 -0.26
CA TRP A 75 -1.57 -24.39 0.69
C TRP A 75 -1.95 -24.07 2.14
N ASP A 76 -3.24 -23.84 2.41
CA ASP A 76 -3.74 -23.43 3.73
C ASP A 76 -4.65 -24.51 4.31
N TYR A 77 -4.03 -25.58 4.83
CA TYR A 77 -4.76 -26.68 5.48
C TYR A 77 -5.47 -26.19 6.75
N LYS A 78 -6.80 -26.27 6.76
CA LYS A 78 -7.66 -25.87 7.89
C LYS A 78 -8.40 -27.06 8.49
N PRO A 79 -7.82 -27.78 9.47
CA PRO A 79 -8.46 -28.95 10.09
C PRO A 79 -9.79 -28.61 10.80
N GLU A 80 -9.94 -27.38 11.33
CA GLU A 80 -11.21 -26.95 11.94
C GLU A 80 -12.32 -26.73 10.90
N LEU A 81 -11.96 -26.39 9.66
CA LEU A 81 -12.93 -26.27 8.57
C LEU A 81 -13.47 -27.64 8.17
N GLU A 82 -12.62 -28.68 8.18
CA GLU A 82 -13.06 -30.07 7.96
C GLU A 82 -14.03 -30.54 9.04
N LYS A 83 -13.78 -30.20 10.31
CA LYS A 83 -14.68 -30.54 11.44
C LYS A 83 -16.00 -29.77 11.41
N SER A 84 -16.02 -28.65 10.72
CA SER A 84 -17.18 -27.74 10.64
C SER A 84 -17.90 -27.83 9.30
N ASP A 85 -17.53 -28.79 8.47
CA ASP A 85 -18.16 -29.08 7.18
C ASP A 85 -19.68 -29.25 7.34
N GLY A 86 -20.44 -28.50 6.54
CA GLY A 86 -21.90 -28.48 6.56
C GLY A 86 -22.54 -27.67 7.69
N LYS A 87 -21.77 -27.08 8.62
CA LYS A 87 -22.33 -26.24 9.68
C LYS A 87 -22.58 -24.82 9.19
N GLU A 88 -23.66 -24.20 9.66
CA GLU A 88 -23.85 -22.76 9.48
C GLU A 88 -22.83 -21.99 10.35
N LEU A 89 -22.33 -20.88 9.81
CA LEU A 89 -21.44 -19.99 10.54
C LEU A 89 -22.28 -19.02 11.39
N GLU A 90 -22.20 -19.16 12.71
CA GLU A 90 -22.94 -18.31 13.64
C GLU A 90 -22.55 -16.83 13.50
N GLY A 91 -23.54 -15.95 13.43
CA GLY A 91 -23.31 -14.51 13.29
C GLY A 91 -22.85 -14.05 11.90
N PHE A 92 -22.84 -14.95 10.90
CA PHE A 92 -22.53 -14.58 9.52
C PHE A 92 -23.71 -13.85 8.87
N ASP A 93 -23.45 -12.66 8.34
CA ASP A 93 -24.42 -11.92 7.54
C ASP A 93 -24.55 -12.55 6.14
N LYS A 94 -25.69 -13.18 5.87
CA LYS A 94 -26.00 -13.82 4.58
C LYS A 94 -26.05 -12.83 3.40
N PHE A 95 -26.06 -11.52 3.67
CA PHE A 95 -26.00 -10.48 2.65
C PHE A 95 -24.56 -10.02 2.34
N THR A 96 -23.57 -10.46 3.11
CA THR A 96 -22.16 -10.15 2.90
C THR A 96 -21.55 -11.05 1.80
N GLY A 97 -20.96 -10.43 0.77
CA GLY A 97 -20.24 -11.11 -0.31
C GLY A 97 -20.86 -10.90 -1.70
N PHE A 98 -20.30 -11.60 -2.71
CA PHE A 98 -20.76 -11.50 -4.10
C PHE A 98 -22.11 -12.17 -4.36
N PHE A 99 -22.49 -13.18 -3.55
CA PHE A 99 -23.71 -13.98 -3.72
C PHE A 99 -24.68 -13.74 -2.56
N SER A 100 -25.20 -12.52 -2.49
CA SER A 100 -26.13 -12.09 -1.44
C SER A 100 -27.35 -13.01 -1.35
N GLY A 101 -27.65 -13.53 -0.16
CA GLY A 101 -28.79 -14.44 0.09
C GLY A 101 -28.60 -15.89 -0.37
N SER A 102 -27.48 -16.21 -1.01
CA SER A 102 -27.18 -17.57 -1.53
C SER A 102 -25.90 -18.17 -0.91
N VAL A 103 -25.43 -17.64 0.22
CA VAL A 103 -24.26 -18.18 0.91
C VAL A 103 -24.66 -19.48 1.63
N GLY A 104 -24.04 -20.58 1.23
CA GLY A 104 -24.23 -21.90 1.84
C GLY A 104 -23.53 -22.07 3.19
N PRO A 105 -23.68 -23.24 3.84
CA PRO A 105 -22.94 -23.56 5.06
C PRO A 105 -21.43 -23.64 4.79
N LEU A 106 -20.64 -23.71 5.86
CA LEU A 106 -19.20 -23.93 5.78
C LEU A 106 -18.93 -25.20 4.97
N MET A 107 -18.01 -25.10 4.02
CA MET A 107 -17.62 -26.20 3.15
C MET A 107 -16.15 -26.51 3.38
N LYS A 108 -15.83 -27.77 3.65
CA LYS A 108 -14.43 -28.22 3.67
C LYS A 108 -13.82 -28.21 2.27
N SER A 109 -12.49 -28.22 2.21
CA SER A 109 -11.81 -28.46 0.94
C SER A 109 -12.21 -29.83 0.38
N PRO A 110 -12.53 -29.93 -0.93
CA PRO A 110 -12.80 -31.23 -1.57
C PRO A 110 -11.52 -32.04 -1.79
N PHE A 111 -10.34 -31.41 -1.63
CA PHE A 111 -9.03 -31.99 -1.86
C PHE A 111 -8.43 -32.54 -0.57
N LYS A 112 -7.59 -33.57 -0.69
CA LYS A 112 -6.86 -34.13 0.46
C LYS A 112 -5.57 -33.38 0.67
N PHE A 113 -5.20 -33.17 1.93
CA PHE A 113 -3.95 -32.53 2.28
C PHE A 113 -2.94 -33.53 2.85
N ALA A 114 -1.69 -33.36 2.45
CA ALA A 114 -0.56 -34.07 3.02
C ALA A 114 0.64 -33.12 3.17
N LYS A 115 1.63 -33.52 3.97
CA LYS A 115 2.89 -32.78 4.10
C LYS A 115 3.85 -33.19 2.99
N HIS A 116 4.36 -32.22 2.24
CA HIS A 116 5.26 -32.46 1.11
C HIS A 116 6.62 -31.75 1.26
N GLY A 117 7.65 -32.37 0.66
CA GLY A 117 9.02 -31.86 0.60
C GLY A 117 9.73 -31.74 1.95
N GLU A 118 10.94 -31.21 1.93
CA GLU A 118 11.77 -31.03 3.13
C GLU A 118 11.18 -29.98 4.10
N SER A 119 10.42 -29.03 3.56
CA SER A 119 9.74 -28.00 4.37
C SER A 119 8.58 -28.54 5.21
N GLY A 120 8.05 -29.73 4.88
CA GLY A 120 6.89 -30.32 5.55
C GLY A 120 5.62 -29.48 5.46
N LYS A 121 5.50 -28.60 4.45
CA LYS A 121 4.29 -27.79 4.24
C LYS A 121 3.11 -28.68 3.86
N TRP A 122 1.94 -28.34 4.39
CA TRP A 122 0.69 -28.92 3.94
C TRP A 122 0.36 -28.42 2.53
N VAL A 123 0.13 -29.34 1.61
CA VAL A 123 -0.23 -29.08 0.22
C VAL A 123 -1.37 -30.03 -0.14
N SER A 124 -2.33 -29.54 -0.90
CA SER A 124 -3.43 -30.37 -1.39
C SER A 124 -3.02 -31.23 -2.59
N ASP A 125 -3.74 -32.33 -2.79
CA ASP A 125 -3.60 -33.24 -3.93
C ASP A 125 -4.06 -32.66 -5.28
N ILE A 126 -4.43 -31.37 -5.33
CA ILE A 126 -4.66 -30.63 -6.57
C ILE A 126 -3.36 -30.44 -7.37
N PHE A 127 -2.21 -30.48 -6.68
CA PHE A 127 -0.89 -30.36 -7.27
C PHE A 127 -0.24 -31.75 -7.38
N PRO A 128 0.54 -32.01 -8.45
CA PRO A 128 1.23 -33.28 -8.67
C PRO A 128 2.36 -33.54 -7.67
#